data_AF-A0A3N5K843-F1
#
_entry.id   AF-A0A3N5K843-F1
#
_cell.length_a   1.000
_cell.length_b   1.000
_cell.length_c   1.000
_cell.angle_alpha   90.00
_cell.angle_beta   90.00
_cell.angle_gamma   90.00
#
_symmetry.space_group_name_H-M   'P 1'
#
loop_
_entity.id
_entity.type
_entity.pdbx_description
1 polymer ?
#
loop_
_entity_poly.entity_id
_entity_poly.type
_entity_poly.pdbx_seq_one_letter_code
_entity_poly.pdbx_strand_id
1 'polypeptide(L)'
;SWGYPFLFENAESRKVAVEMWRRIAERYAGEPTVIGYDLLNEPIAPFTDTTRLNPLLEPFYKEVVAAIRTVDTNHVVFLGGAQWNNNFRVFGAPFERKLVYTFHKYWCDTTQAMIQEYVDFRAKYNVPLWMGESGENTDAWISAWRNLQERNNIGWCFWPYKKLDSPRCLVTFDQPRNWDLIVRFADGPRVTFQDIRTARPPIDSVRQAFDEFLSLCRFSECRLNSGYAEALGINSKKEP
;
A
#
# COMPACT_ATOMS: atom_id res chain seq x y z
N SER A 1 -11.21 12.23 14.00
CA SER A 1 -10.89 10.92 14.60
C SER A 1 -9.41 10.68 14.37
N TRP A 2 -8.59 10.56 15.42
CA TRP A 2 -7.16 10.24 15.30
C TRP A 2 -6.91 8.75 14.97
N GLY A 3 -7.92 8.06 14.44
CA GLY A 3 -7.80 6.70 13.91
C GLY A 3 -7.42 5.64 14.95
N TYR A 4 -7.97 5.72 16.17
CA TYR A 4 -7.66 4.74 17.24
C TYR A 4 -7.80 3.30 16.74
N PRO A 5 -6.87 2.38 17.08
CA PRO A 5 -6.74 1.11 16.39
C PRO A 5 -7.69 0.06 16.99
N PHE A 6 -9.00 0.36 16.98
CA PHE A 6 -10.06 -0.49 17.52
C PHE A 6 -10.04 -1.92 16.94
N LEU A 7 -9.48 -2.10 15.75
CA LEU A 7 -9.27 -3.42 15.16
C LEU A 7 -8.51 -4.37 16.08
N PHE A 8 -7.59 -3.92 16.94
CA PHE A 8 -6.82 -4.83 17.80
C PHE A 8 -7.44 -5.03 19.19
N GLU A 9 -8.22 -4.06 19.67
CA GLU A 9 -8.66 -4.02 21.08
C GLU A 9 -10.16 -4.22 21.26
N ASN A 10 -10.96 -4.05 20.21
CA ASN A 10 -12.40 -4.26 20.25
C ASN A 10 -12.77 -5.60 19.61
N ALA A 11 -13.40 -6.47 20.40
CA ALA A 11 -13.76 -7.82 19.96
C ALA A 11 -14.74 -7.83 18.78
N GLU A 12 -15.71 -6.90 18.75
CA GLU A 12 -16.67 -6.81 17.64
C GLU A 12 -16.00 -6.33 16.36
N SER A 13 -15.11 -5.33 16.43
CA SER A 13 -14.29 -4.89 15.29
C SER A 13 -13.44 -6.03 14.72
N ARG A 14 -12.80 -6.83 15.59
CA ARG A 14 -12.05 -8.04 15.19
C ARG A 14 -12.94 -9.05 14.49
N LYS A 15 -14.08 -9.37 15.08
CA LYS A 15 -15.05 -10.33 14.54
C LYS A 15 -15.57 -9.91 13.16
N VAL A 16 -15.90 -8.64 12.99
CA VAL A 16 -16.32 -8.08 11.69
C VAL A 16 -15.22 -8.21 10.65
N ALA A 17 -13.97 -7.88 11.00
CA ALA A 17 -12.84 -7.99 10.08
C ALA A 17 -12.55 -9.45 9.67
N VAL A 18 -12.60 -10.39 10.63
CA VAL A 18 -12.40 -11.83 10.37
C VAL A 18 -13.50 -12.37 9.44
N GLU A 19 -14.76 -12.04 9.69
CA GLU A 19 -15.87 -12.49 8.83
C GLU A 19 -15.81 -11.85 7.45
N MET A 20 -15.39 -10.58 7.35
CA MET A 20 -15.19 -9.91 6.05
C MET A 20 -14.12 -10.65 5.23
N TRP A 21 -12.97 -10.97 5.82
CA TRP A 21 -11.90 -11.69 5.14
C TRP A 21 -12.32 -13.10 4.73
N ARG A 22 -13.04 -13.83 5.59
CA ARG A 22 -13.61 -15.13 5.22
C ARG A 22 -14.50 -15.03 3.98
N ARG A 23 -15.39 -14.03 3.91
CA ARG A 23 -16.29 -13.82 2.76
C ARG A 23 -15.55 -13.42 1.49
N ILE A 24 -14.52 -12.59 1.60
CA ILE A 24 -13.65 -12.24 0.46
C ILE A 24 -12.96 -13.49 -0.07
N ALA A 25 -12.38 -14.31 0.82
CA ALA A 25 -11.73 -15.55 0.42
C ALA A 25 -12.71 -16.55 -0.18
N GLU A 26 -13.91 -16.72 0.39
CA GLU A 26 -14.97 -17.59 -0.16
C GLU A 26 -15.34 -17.19 -1.59
N ARG A 27 -15.41 -15.87 -1.87
CA ARG A 27 -15.71 -15.36 -3.21
C ARG A 27 -14.61 -15.67 -4.22
N TYR A 28 -13.34 -15.63 -3.82
CA TYR A 28 -12.19 -15.75 -4.72
C TYR A 28 -11.44 -17.09 -4.63
N ALA A 29 -11.92 -18.04 -3.82
CA ALA A 29 -11.23 -19.32 -3.56
C ALA A 29 -10.84 -20.12 -4.82
N GLY A 30 -11.61 -19.98 -5.90
CA GLY A 30 -11.37 -20.62 -7.19
C GLY A 30 -10.89 -19.68 -8.30
N GLU A 31 -10.53 -18.43 -8.00
CA GLU A 31 -10.13 -17.43 -9.01
C GLU A 31 -8.61 -17.43 -9.21
N PRO A 32 -8.06 -18.06 -10.27
CA PRO A 32 -6.61 -18.17 -10.46
C PRO A 32 -5.90 -16.84 -10.75
N THR A 33 -6.65 -15.78 -11.10
CA THR A 33 -6.08 -14.45 -11.31
C THR A 33 -5.71 -13.77 -9.99
N VAL A 34 -6.35 -14.16 -8.88
CA VAL A 34 -5.98 -13.67 -7.55
C VAL A 34 -4.79 -14.50 -7.06
N ILE A 35 -3.65 -13.86 -6.78
CA ILE A 35 -2.51 -14.59 -6.22
C ILE A 35 -2.72 -14.93 -4.74
N GLY A 36 -3.37 -14.03 -3.99
CA GLY A 36 -3.51 -14.13 -2.55
C GLY A 36 -4.17 -12.94 -1.89
N TYR A 37 -4.14 -12.94 -0.55
CA TYR A 37 -4.82 -11.97 0.30
C TYR A 37 -3.82 -11.19 1.14
N ASP A 38 -3.67 -9.88 0.90
CA ASP A 38 -2.90 -8.98 1.76
C ASP A 38 -3.80 -8.42 2.87
N LEU A 39 -3.60 -8.92 4.09
CA LEU A 39 -4.62 -8.82 5.14
C LEU A 39 -4.81 -7.41 5.68
N LEU A 40 -3.73 -6.65 5.81
CA LEU A 40 -3.73 -5.30 6.34
C LEU A 40 -2.61 -4.48 5.74
N ASN A 41 -3.00 -3.36 5.11
CA ASN A 41 -2.07 -2.31 4.74
C ASN A 41 -1.63 -1.52 5.99
N GLU A 42 -0.32 -1.37 6.17
CA GLU A 42 0.32 -0.51 7.17
C GLU A 42 -0.23 -0.66 8.61
N PRO A 43 -0.24 -1.88 9.20
CA PRO A 43 -0.69 -2.10 10.56
C PRO A 43 0.09 -1.25 11.57
N ILE A 44 -0.63 -0.73 12.58
CA ILE A 44 -0.02 0.00 13.71
C ILE A 44 0.89 1.14 13.21
N ALA A 45 0.42 1.86 12.19
CA ALA A 45 1.17 2.86 11.44
C ALA A 45 1.72 4.01 12.30
N PRO A 46 0.92 5.00 12.77
CA PRO A 46 1.46 6.13 13.52
C PRO A 46 1.66 5.83 15.02
N PHE A 47 1.32 4.63 15.49
CA PHE A 47 1.25 4.35 16.93
C PHE A 47 2.61 3.96 17.51
N THR A 48 3.02 4.70 18.54
CA THR A 48 4.30 4.51 19.25
C THR A 48 4.21 3.58 20.46
N ASP A 49 2.99 3.24 20.90
CA ASP A 49 2.74 2.29 21.99
C ASP A 49 2.90 0.84 21.51
N THR A 50 4.14 0.52 21.13
CA THR A 50 4.53 -0.74 20.52
C THR A 50 4.42 -1.90 21.50
N THR A 51 4.70 -1.68 22.79
CA THR A 51 4.58 -2.73 23.83
C THR A 51 3.16 -3.24 23.97
N ARG A 52 2.15 -2.37 23.85
CA ARG A 52 0.74 -2.77 23.94
C ARG A 52 0.21 -3.32 22.61
N LEU A 53 0.50 -2.65 21.49
CA LEU A 53 -0.16 -2.96 20.21
C LEU A 53 0.55 -4.06 19.41
N ASN A 54 1.88 -4.08 19.36
CA ASN A 54 2.60 -5.04 18.51
C ASN A 54 2.32 -6.51 18.87
N PRO A 55 2.19 -6.90 20.15
CA PRO A 55 1.84 -8.28 20.50
C PRO A 55 0.46 -8.72 20.01
N LEU A 56 -0.42 -7.80 19.61
CA LEU A 56 -1.79 -8.11 19.16
C LEU A 56 -1.88 -8.44 17.67
N LEU A 57 -0.86 -8.10 16.88
CA LEU A 57 -0.91 -8.19 15.42
C LEU A 57 -0.85 -9.62 14.91
N GLU A 58 0.16 -10.41 15.28
CA GLU A 58 0.27 -11.80 14.82
C GLU A 58 -0.90 -12.69 15.30
N PRO A 59 -1.39 -12.57 16.55
CA PRO A 59 -2.62 -13.26 16.96
C PRO A 59 -3.83 -12.90 16.09
N PHE A 60 -4.00 -11.63 15.72
CA PHE A 60 -5.07 -11.23 14.80
C PHE A 60 -4.93 -11.90 13.43
N TYR A 61 -3.72 -11.93 12.86
CA TYR A 61 -3.48 -12.61 11.59
C TYR A 61 -3.76 -14.11 11.68
N LYS A 62 -3.42 -14.78 12.79
CA LYS A 62 -3.77 -16.19 13.01
C LYS A 62 -5.28 -16.42 12.97
N GLU A 63 -6.06 -15.55 13.61
CA GLU A 63 -7.54 -15.62 13.58
C GLU A 63 -8.09 -15.45 12.16
N VAL A 64 -7.60 -14.46 11.41
CA VAL A 64 -8.05 -14.19 10.04
C VAL A 64 -7.66 -15.34 9.09
N VAL A 65 -6.42 -15.81 9.15
CA VAL A 65 -5.93 -16.93 8.32
C VAL A 65 -6.73 -18.20 8.63
N ALA A 66 -6.99 -18.51 9.91
CA ALA A 66 -7.80 -19.67 10.27
C ALA A 66 -9.19 -19.60 9.64
N ALA A 67 -9.83 -18.42 9.64
CA ALA A 67 -11.13 -18.23 9.00
C ALA A 67 -11.05 -18.39 7.47
N ILE A 68 -10.06 -17.77 6.80
CA ILE A 68 -9.82 -17.93 5.36
C ILE A 68 -9.67 -19.41 4.99
N ARG A 69 -8.89 -20.17 5.78
CA ARG A 69 -8.61 -21.59 5.49
C ARG A 69 -9.83 -22.51 5.64
N THR A 70 -10.94 -22.04 6.21
CA THR A 70 -12.21 -22.79 6.19
C THR A 70 -12.88 -22.81 4.82
N VAL A 71 -12.54 -21.86 3.94
CA VAL A 71 -13.17 -21.69 2.61
C VAL A 71 -12.16 -21.71 1.47
N ASP A 72 -10.88 -21.44 1.73
CA ASP A 72 -9.81 -21.39 0.73
C ASP A 72 -8.46 -21.87 1.29
N THR A 73 -7.99 -23.01 0.79
CA THR A 73 -6.68 -23.59 1.11
C THR A 73 -5.63 -23.40 0.01
N ASN A 74 -6.00 -22.75 -1.11
CA ASN A 74 -5.15 -22.62 -2.27
C ASN A 74 -4.29 -21.35 -2.24
N HIS A 75 -4.91 -20.19 -2.05
CA HIS A 75 -4.24 -18.89 -2.20
C HIS A 75 -3.25 -18.57 -1.07
N VAL A 76 -2.19 -17.82 -1.40
CA VAL A 76 -1.23 -17.34 -0.39
C VAL A 76 -1.84 -16.20 0.43
N VAL A 77 -1.30 -15.97 1.63
CA VAL A 77 -1.71 -14.86 2.49
C VAL A 77 -0.49 -13.98 2.79
N PHE A 78 -0.60 -12.68 2.50
CA PHE A 78 0.44 -11.71 2.77
C PHE A 78 0.23 -11.09 4.15
N LEU A 79 1.31 -11.07 4.95
CA LEU A 79 1.33 -10.51 6.30
C LEU A 79 2.25 -9.30 6.34
N GLY A 80 1.67 -8.11 6.52
CA GLY A 80 2.39 -6.85 6.70
C GLY A 80 2.89 -6.67 8.11
N GLY A 81 4.16 -6.25 8.27
CA GLY A 81 4.74 -5.92 9.57
C GLY A 81 4.07 -4.72 10.25
N ALA A 82 4.32 -4.53 11.55
CA ALA A 82 3.83 -3.34 12.23
C ALA A 82 4.57 -2.07 11.77
N GLN A 83 4.07 -0.90 12.16
CA GLN A 83 4.66 0.41 11.84
C GLN A 83 4.84 0.58 10.33
N TRP A 84 3.74 0.76 9.60
CA TRP A 84 3.78 1.00 8.15
C TRP A 84 4.45 -0.14 7.36
N ASN A 85 4.18 -1.40 7.72
CA ASN A 85 4.83 -2.57 7.12
C ASN A 85 6.36 -2.63 7.30
N ASN A 86 6.95 -1.86 8.21
CA ASN A 86 8.42 -1.82 8.36
C ASN A 86 8.98 -2.78 9.42
N ASN A 87 8.19 -3.20 10.41
CA ASN A 87 8.71 -3.90 11.59
C ASN A 87 8.34 -5.39 11.58
N PHE A 88 9.30 -6.25 11.21
CA PHE A 88 9.09 -7.71 11.20
C PHE A 88 9.33 -8.37 12.57
N ARG A 89 9.82 -7.63 13.58
CA ARG A 89 10.06 -8.18 14.94
C ARG A 89 8.77 -8.62 15.64
N VAL A 90 7.62 -8.21 15.12
CA VAL A 90 6.29 -8.62 15.60
C VAL A 90 5.94 -10.07 15.22
N PHE A 91 6.67 -10.66 14.29
CA PHE A 91 6.43 -12.02 13.81
C PHE A 91 7.31 -13.04 14.53
N GLY A 92 6.71 -14.20 14.81
CA GLY A 92 7.40 -15.41 15.22
C GLY A 92 7.70 -16.33 14.03
N ALA A 93 7.82 -17.62 14.32
CA ALA A 93 7.91 -18.63 13.26
C ALA A 93 6.59 -18.69 12.46
N PRO A 94 6.64 -18.97 11.15
CA PRO A 94 5.45 -19.05 10.31
C PRO A 94 4.47 -20.09 10.85
N PHE A 95 3.23 -19.68 11.07
CA PHE A 95 2.17 -20.53 11.63
C PHE A 95 1.31 -21.22 10.57
N GLU A 96 1.54 -20.92 9.28
CA GLU A 96 0.87 -21.51 8.12
C GLU A 96 1.89 -21.63 6.97
N ARG A 97 1.69 -22.59 6.05
CA ARG A 97 2.66 -22.93 4.99
C ARG A 97 2.63 -21.99 3.80
N LYS A 98 1.51 -21.33 3.51
CA LYS A 98 1.32 -20.42 2.36
C LYS A 98 1.30 -18.95 2.79
N LEU A 99 2.17 -18.60 3.73
CA LEU A 99 2.39 -17.21 4.13
C LEU A 99 3.47 -16.54 3.27
N VAL A 100 3.23 -15.30 2.91
CA VAL A 100 4.21 -14.37 2.32
C VAL A 100 4.32 -13.18 3.27
N TYR A 101 5.53 -12.67 3.48
CA TYR A 101 5.71 -11.51 4.36
C TYR A 101 5.95 -10.27 3.53
N THR A 102 5.20 -9.20 3.82
CA THR A 102 5.27 -7.97 3.03
C THR A 102 5.81 -6.78 3.82
N PHE A 103 6.67 -6.00 3.17
CA PHE A 103 7.28 -4.81 3.74
C PHE A 103 7.19 -3.62 2.78
N HIS A 104 7.17 -2.41 3.34
CA HIS A 104 7.19 -1.15 2.58
C HIS A 104 8.47 -0.38 2.86
N LYS A 105 8.97 0.34 1.86
CA LYS A 105 10.10 1.29 2.03
C LYS A 105 9.91 2.49 1.12
N TYR A 106 10.06 3.68 1.68
CA TYR A 106 10.03 4.93 0.95
C TYR A 106 11.20 5.81 1.37
N TRP A 107 11.70 6.63 0.44
CA TRP A 107 12.71 7.68 0.68
C TRP A 107 13.95 7.24 1.46
N CYS A 108 14.44 6.02 1.18
CA CYS A 108 15.66 5.48 1.76
C CYS A 108 16.75 5.32 0.70
N ASP A 109 17.97 5.01 1.12
CA ASP A 109 19.02 4.60 0.19
C ASP A 109 18.66 3.28 -0.50
N THR A 110 19.23 3.02 -1.68
CA THR A 110 18.97 1.79 -2.44
C THR A 110 20.02 0.71 -2.17
N THR A 111 20.41 0.55 -0.91
CA THR A 111 21.47 -0.37 -0.48
C THR A 111 20.93 -1.62 0.20
N GLN A 112 21.72 -2.70 0.20
CA GLN A 112 21.35 -3.97 0.86
C GLN A 112 20.98 -3.79 2.34
N ALA A 113 21.65 -2.88 3.04
CA ALA A 113 21.38 -2.60 4.45
C ALA A 113 19.91 -2.22 4.71
N MET A 114 19.24 -1.60 3.74
CA MET A 114 17.85 -1.17 3.89
C MET A 114 16.82 -2.31 3.92
N ILE A 115 17.18 -3.49 3.43
CA ILE A 115 16.31 -4.66 3.38
C ILE A 115 16.86 -5.86 4.16
N GLN A 116 18.02 -5.70 4.80
CA GLN A 116 18.74 -6.82 5.41
C GLN A 116 17.90 -7.54 6.48
N GLU A 117 17.17 -6.79 7.31
CA GLU A 117 16.23 -7.34 8.29
C GLU A 117 15.24 -8.34 7.68
N TYR A 118 14.66 -8.01 6.52
CA TYR A 118 13.67 -8.85 5.86
C TYR A 118 14.33 -10.08 5.22
N VAL A 119 15.49 -9.90 4.60
CA VAL A 119 16.28 -10.98 4.00
C VAL A 119 16.72 -11.98 5.07
N ASP A 120 17.16 -11.50 6.24
CA ASP A 120 17.52 -12.33 7.39
C ASP A 120 16.31 -13.09 7.93
N PHE A 121 15.15 -12.44 8.01
CA PHE A 121 13.90 -13.09 8.40
C PHE A 121 13.52 -14.23 7.44
N ARG A 122 13.60 -14.00 6.12
CA ARG A 122 13.44 -15.06 5.12
C ARG A 122 14.44 -16.18 5.32
N ALA A 123 15.73 -15.87 5.49
CA ALA A 123 16.76 -16.90 5.64
C ALA A 123 16.52 -17.76 6.89
N LYS A 124 16.09 -17.13 7.99
CA LYS A 124 15.78 -17.80 9.25
C LYS A 124 14.57 -18.75 9.15
N TYR A 125 13.51 -18.34 8.47
CA TYR A 125 12.24 -19.06 8.46
C TYR A 125 11.90 -19.76 7.14
N ASN A 126 12.72 -19.58 6.11
CA ASN A 126 12.51 -20.08 4.75
C ASN A 126 11.14 -19.69 4.17
N VAL A 127 10.85 -18.38 4.14
CA VAL A 127 9.56 -17.81 3.71
C VAL A 127 9.73 -16.79 2.58
N PRO A 128 8.80 -16.68 1.63
CA PRO A 128 8.86 -15.68 0.58
C PRO A 128 8.63 -14.25 1.11
N LEU A 129 9.22 -13.28 0.42
CA LEU A 129 9.07 -11.85 0.69
C LEU A 129 8.39 -11.15 -0.49
N TRP A 130 7.62 -10.12 -0.19
CA TRP A 130 6.97 -9.25 -1.16
C TRP A 130 7.14 -7.79 -0.77
N MET A 131 7.76 -6.96 -1.62
CA MET A 131 7.74 -5.53 -1.38
C MET A 131 6.37 -4.99 -1.80
N GLY A 132 5.52 -4.74 -0.80
CA GLY A 132 4.11 -4.40 -1.01
C GLY A 132 3.93 -3.01 -1.58
N GLU A 133 4.76 -2.07 -1.14
CA GLU A 133 4.75 -0.70 -1.63
C GLU A 133 6.13 -0.04 -1.52
N SER A 134 6.43 0.78 -2.52
CA SER A 134 7.56 1.69 -2.58
C SER A 134 7.38 2.63 -3.76
N GLY A 135 8.12 3.73 -3.85
CA GLY A 135 8.10 4.57 -5.05
C GLY A 135 8.17 6.06 -4.72
N GLU A 136 7.41 6.86 -5.46
CA GLU A 136 7.33 8.32 -5.28
C GLU A 136 8.70 9.01 -5.30
N ASN A 137 9.56 8.56 -6.20
CA ASN A 137 10.97 8.98 -6.27
C ASN A 137 11.41 9.22 -7.73
N THR A 138 12.68 9.54 -7.92
CA THR A 138 13.31 9.71 -9.23
C THR A 138 13.44 8.38 -9.98
N ASP A 139 13.45 8.42 -11.30
CA ASP A 139 13.62 7.24 -12.17
C ASP A 139 14.88 6.44 -11.82
N ALA A 140 15.99 7.14 -11.53
CA ALA A 140 17.24 6.50 -11.10
C ALA A 140 17.07 5.71 -9.80
N TRP A 141 16.35 6.28 -8.83
CA TRP A 141 16.05 5.61 -7.57
C TRP A 141 15.15 4.40 -7.78
N ILE A 142 14.09 4.53 -8.59
CA ILE A 142 13.15 3.44 -8.89
C ILE A 142 13.89 2.26 -9.54
N SER A 143 14.76 2.53 -10.52
CA SER A 143 15.55 1.50 -11.19
C SER A 143 16.51 0.82 -10.20
N ALA A 144 17.24 1.60 -9.39
CA ALA A 144 18.16 1.04 -8.40
C ALA A 144 17.43 0.21 -7.33
N TRP A 145 16.28 0.68 -6.85
CA TRP A 145 15.46 -0.03 -5.86
C TRP A 145 14.88 -1.32 -6.42
N ARG A 146 14.24 -1.28 -7.60
CA ARG A 146 13.75 -2.49 -8.30
C ARG A 146 14.87 -3.53 -8.45
N ASN A 147 16.03 -3.11 -8.97
CA ASN A 147 17.16 -4.01 -9.18
C ASN A 147 17.69 -4.61 -7.87
N LEU A 148 17.60 -3.88 -6.74
CA LEU A 148 17.92 -4.44 -5.43
C LEU A 148 16.95 -5.56 -5.03
N GLN A 149 15.64 -5.37 -5.24
CA GLN A 149 14.62 -6.37 -4.94
C GLN A 149 14.79 -7.62 -5.81
N GLU A 150 14.96 -7.44 -7.12
CA GLU A 150 15.15 -8.53 -8.08
C GLU A 150 16.40 -9.36 -7.78
N ARG A 151 17.54 -8.70 -7.46
CA ARG A 151 18.77 -9.41 -7.06
C ARG A 151 18.61 -10.20 -5.77
N ASN A 152 17.70 -9.79 -4.90
CA ASN A 152 17.35 -10.52 -3.68
C ASN A 152 16.23 -11.54 -3.90
N ASN A 153 15.71 -11.73 -5.12
CA ASN A 153 14.55 -12.56 -5.44
C ASN A 153 13.30 -12.17 -4.62
N ILE A 154 13.00 -10.86 -4.61
CA ILE A 154 11.84 -10.26 -3.94
C ILE A 154 10.94 -9.65 -5.03
N GLY A 155 9.69 -10.09 -5.09
CA GLY A 155 8.68 -9.47 -5.95
C GLY A 155 8.27 -8.08 -5.42
N TRP A 156 7.72 -7.23 -6.29
CA TRP A 156 7.47 -5.83 -5.97
C TRP A 156 6.17 -5.29 -6.55
N CYS A 157 5.57 -4.31 -5.87
CA CYS A 157 4.50 -3.46 -6.35
C CYS A 157 4.83 -1.98 -6.04
N PHE A 158 5.02 -1.15 -7.08
CA PHE A 158 5.36 0.26 -6.89
C PHE A 158 4.10 1.14 -6.80
N TRP A 159 4.14 2.07 -5.85
CA TRP A 159 3.15 3.12 -5.65
C TRP A 159 3.56 4.45 -6.33
N PRO A 160 2.64 5.18 -6.96
CA PRO A 160 1.32 4.74 -7.44
C PRO A 160 1.35 4.39 -8.94
N TYR A 161 0.29 3.72 -9.40
CA TYR A 161 0.06 3.55 -10.84
C TYR A 161 -0.23 4.88 -11.54
N LYS A 162 -1.09 5.74 -10.96
CA LYS A 162 -1.54 6.99 -11.58
C LYS A 162 -1.43 8.18 -10.62
N LYS A 163 -0.94 9.33 -11.11
CA LYS A 163 -0.86 10.58 -10.33
C LYS A 163 -1.23 11.81 -11.17
N LEU A 164 -1.70 12.86 -10.49
CA LEU A 164 -1.98 14.15 -11.10
C LEU A 164 -0.67 14.91 -11.29
N ASP A 165 -0.42 15.33 -12.53
CA ASP A 165 0.73 16.12 -13.01
C ASP A 165 2.06 15.80 -12.32
N SER A 166 2.48 14.54 -12.37
CA SER A 166 3.70 14.09 -11.70
C SER A 166 4.45 13.04 -12.52
N PRO A 167 5.79 13.17 -12.66
CA PRO A 167 6.60 12.14 -13.29
C PRO A 167 6.91 10.95 -12.37
N ARG A 168 6.57 11.01 -11.07
CA ARG A 168 6.97 10.02 -10.05
C ARG A 168 6.01 8.83 -9.92
N CYS A 169 5.45 8.39 -11.03
CA CYS A 169 4.47 7.31 -11.12
C CYS A 169 4.46 6.76 -12.55
N LEU A 170 3.76 5.65 -12.79
CA LEU A 170 3.70 5.07 -14.14
C LEU A 170 2.90 5.95 -15.12
N VAL A 171 1.74 6.45 -14.69
CA VAL A 171 0.79 7.17 -15.53
C VAL A 171 0.43 8.52 -14.92
N THR A 172 0.44 9.58 -15.72
CA THR A 172 0.06 10.92 -15.26
C THR A 172 -1.01 11.54 -16.16
N PHE A 173 -1.69 12.55 -15.65
CA PHE A 173 -2.64 13.36 -16.40
C PHE A 173 -2.53 14.81 -15.98
N ASP A 174 -3.01 15.72 -16.82
CA ASP A 174 -2.85 17.14 -16.61
C ASP A 174 -3.68 17.62 -15.40
N GLN A 175 -3.15 18.62 -14.69
CA GLN A 175 -3.86 19.22 -13.57
C GLN A 175 -5.08 20.02 -14.08
N PRO A 176 -6.28 19.81 -13.51
CA PRO A 176 -7.46 20.62 -13.81
C PRO A 176 -7.25 22.11 -13.52
N ARG A 177 -7.99 22.96 -14.23
CA ARG A 177 -8.05 24.38 -13.88
C ARG A 177 -8.62 24.56 -12.46
N ASN A 178 -8.13 25.58 -11.76
CA ASN A 178 -8.51 25.92 -10.39
C ASN A 178 -8.21 24.82 -9.34
N TRP A 179 -7.46 23.77 -9.68
CA TRP A 179 -7.11 22.72 -8.72
C TRP A 179 -6.28 23.26 -7.54
N ASP A 180 -5.50 24.31 -7.76
CA ASP A 180 -4.76 25.03 -6.72
C ASP A 180 -5.66 25.62 -5.62
N LEU A 181 -6.91 25.99 -5.95
CA LEU A 181 -7.89 26.44 -4.97
C LEU A 181 -8.32 25.29 -4.05
N ILE A 182 -8.44 24.07 -4.60
CA ILE A 182 -8.79 22.86 -3.85
C ILE A 182 -7.65 22.51 -2.89
N VAL A 183 -6.40 22.49 -3.39
CA VAL A 183 -5.21 22.21 -2.58
C VAL A 183 -5.07 23.23 -1.46
N ARG A 184 -5.14 24.53 -1.77
CA ARG A 184 -5.06 25.60 -0.78
C ARG A 184 -6.14 25.52 0.29
N PHE A 185 -7.36 25.12 -0.09
CA PHE A 185 -8.45 24.90 0.86
C PHE A 185 -8.27 23.63 1.69
N ALA A 186 -7.65 22.59 1.14
CA ALA A 186 -7.31 21.37 1.85
C ALA A 186 -6.25 21.66 2.93
N ASP A 187 -5.20 22.39 2.58
CA ASP A 187 -4.06 22.74 3.43
C ASP A 187 -4.34 23.88 4.41
N GLY A 188 -5.45 24.60 4.21
CA GLY A 188 -5.84 25.74 5.04
C GLY A 188 -6.28 25.35 6.47
N PRO A 189 -6.38 26.33 7.38
CA PRO A 189 -6.81 26.10 8.76
C PRO A 189 -8.21 25.48 8.85
N ARG A 190 -8.36 24.45 9.71
CA ARG A 190 -9.63 23.75 9.96
C ARG A 190 -10.01 23.72 11.45
N VAL A 191 -9.49 24.69 12.22
CA VAL A 191 -9.67 24.75 13.68
C VAL A 191 -11.11 25.11 14.04
N THR A 192 -11.69 26.09 13.34
CA THR A 192 -13.09 26.50 13.55
C THR A 192 -13.93 26.42 12.29
N PHE A 193 -15.24 26.32 12.44
CA PHE A 193 -16.18 26.45 11.31
C PHE A 193 -16.11 27.81 10.62
N GLN A 194 -15.63 28.85 11.31
CA GLN A 194 -15.42 30.15 10.68
C GLN A 194 -14.21 30.10 9.74
N ASP A 195 -13.10 29.50 10.16
CA ASP A 195 -11.89 29.36 9.32
C ASP A 195 -12.22 28.61 8.02
N ILE A 196 -12.95 27.49 8.15
CA ILE A 196 -13.39 26.67 7.00
C ILE A 196 -14.29 27.47 6.06
N ARG A 197 -15.21 28.30 6.60
CA ARG A 197 -16.12 29.10 5.77
C ARG A 197 -15.41 30.24 5.06
N THR A 198 -14.51 30.94 5.76
CA THR A 198 -13.73 32.05 5.21
C THR A 198 -12.76 31.59 4.13
N ALA A 199 -12.11 30.43 4.32
CA ALA A 199 -11.17 29.88 3.35
C ALA A 199 -11.85 29.18 2.16
N ARG A 200 -13.18 29.00 2.19
CA ARG A 200 -13.90 28.21 1.18
C ARG A 200 -13.81 28.88 -0.20
N PRO A 201 -13.33 28.17 -1.24
CA PRO A 201 -13.25 28.70 -2.59
C PRO A 201 -14.64 28.86 -3.24
N PRO A 202 -14.78 29.69 -4.30
CA PRO A 202 -16.03 29.83 -5.04
C PRO A 202 -16.53 28.49 -5.58
N ILE A 203 -17.81 28.19 -5.35
CA ILE A 203 -18.37 26.87 -5.65
C ILE A 203 -18.31 26.50 -7.14
N ASP A 204 -18.47 27.48 -8.04
CA ASP A 204 -18.42 27.23 -9.48
C ASP A 204 -17.01 26.86 -9.96
N SER A 205 -15.98 27.49 -9.38
CA SER A 205 -14.58 27.13 -9.63
C SER A 205 -14.26 25.73 -9.12
N VAL A 206 -14.83 25.34 -7.97
CA VAL A 206 -14.69 23.99 -7.41
C VAL A 206 -15.34 22.95 -8.32
N ARG A 207 -16.58 23.20 -8.77
CA ARG A 207 -17.30 22.30 -9.68
C ARG A 207 -16.53 22.11 -10.99
N GLN A 208 -16.08 23.21 -11.59
CA GLN A 208 -15.25 23.15 -12.80
C GLN A 208 -13.99 22.31 -12.60
N ALA A 209 -13.27 22.49 -11.47
CA ALA A 209 -12.05 21.73 -11.18
C ALA A 209 -12.33 20.22 -11.09
N PHE A 210 -13.41 19.81 -10.43
CA PHE A 210 -13.78 18.40 -10.30
C PHE A 210 -14.34 17.81 -11.61
N ASP A 211 -15.12 18.57 -12.38
CA ASP A 211 -15.62 18.12 -13.69
C ASP A 211 -14.46 17.88 -14.66
N GLU A 212 -13.48 18.78 -14.67
CA GLU A 212 -12.24 18.59 -15.44
C GLU A 212 -11.39 17.44 -14.91
N PHE A 213 -11.29 17.27 -13.59
CA PHE A 213 -10.60 16.11 -13.00
C PHE A 213 -11.19 14.80 -13.52
N LEU A 214 -12.52 14.67 -13.53
CA LEU A 214 -13.22 13.48 -14.04
C LEU A 214 -12.98 13.27 -15.54
N SER A 215 -12.82 14.34 -16.32
CA SER A 215 -12.48 14.26 -17.73
C SER A 215 -11.02 13.81 -17.94
N LEU A 216 -10.08 14.44 -17.25
CA LEU A 216 -8.63 14.26 -17.43
C LEU A 216 -8.09 12.98 -16.79
N CYS A 217 -8.75 12.44 -15.75
CA CYS A 217 -8.29 11.20 -15.11
C CYS A 217 -8.67 9.92 -15.88
N ARG A 218 -9.46 10.04 -16.96
CA ARG A 218 -9.79 8.92 -17.87
C ARG A 218 -8.53 8.38 -18.51
N PHE A 219 -8.48 7.07 -18.72
CA PHE A 219 -7.30 6.41 -19.32
C PHE A 219 -6.92 6.98 -20.70
N SER A 220 -7.89 7.44 -21.50
CA SER A 220 -7.65 8.05 -22.82
C SER A 220 -6.90 9.38 -22.75
N GLU A 221 -7.02 10.11 -21.64
CA GLU A 221 -6.38 11.42 -21.43
C GLU A 221 -5.08 11.29 -20.63
N CYS A 222 -4.77 10.09 -20.15
CA CYS A 222 -3.57 9.82 -19.39
C CYS A 222 -2.37 9.60 -20.32
N ARG A 223 -1.20 10.03 -19.86
CA ARG A 223 0.09 9.88 -20.54
C ARG A 223 1.04 9.03 -19.69
N LEU A 224 1.78 8.14 -20.36
CA LEU A 224 2.80 7.31 -19.71
C LEU A 224 4.04 8.15 -19.39
N ASN A 225 4.57 8.03 -18.17
CA ASN A 225 5.88 8.55 -17.84
C ASN A 225 6.94 7.55 -18.31
N SER A 226 7.51 7.78 -19.50
CA SER A 226 8.43 6.81 -20.14
C SER A 226 9.67 6.52 -19.31
N GLY A 227 10.24 7.52 -18.64
CA GLY A 227 11.39 7.33 -17.74
C GLY A 227 11.07 6.44 -16.55
N TYR A 228 9.88 6.59 -15.96
CA TYR A 228 9.42 5.73 -14.87
C TYR A 228 9.12 4.30 -15.35
N ALA A 229 8.50 4.16 -16.53
CA ALA A 229 8.24 2.85 -17.14
C ALA A 229 9.55 2.10 -17.43
N GLU A 230 10.56 2.78 -18.01
CA GLU A 230 11.89 2.23 -18.23
C GLU A 230 12.58 1.87 -16.90
N ALA A 231 12.47 2.73 -15.89
CA ALA A 231 13.00 2.46 -14.56
C ALA A 231 12.39 1.21 -13.92
N LEU A 232 11.13 0.89 -14.22
CA LEU A 232 10.47 -0.36 -13.82
C LEU A 232 10.83 -1.58 -14.71
N GLY A 233 11.63 -1.39 -15.76
CA GLY A 233 11.95 -2.46 -16.71
C GLY A 233 10.82 -2.78 -17.69
N ILE A 234 9.79 -1.92 -17.79
CA ILE A 234 8.69 -2.06 -18.73
C ILE A 234 9.16 -1.50 -20.08
N ASN A 235 9.76 -2.35 -20.89
CA ASN A 235 10.20 -1.99 -22.23
C ASN A 235 9.00 -1.75 -23.15
N SER A 236 8.88 -0.56 -23.72
CA SER A 236 7.95 -0.26 -24.83
C SER A 236 8.33 -0.93 -26.16
N LYS A 237 9.36 -1.80 -26.18
CA LYS A 237 9.94 -2.42 -27.39
C LYS A 237 10.14 -3.95 -27.31
N LYS A 238 9.39 -4.66 -26.45
CA LYS A 238 9.31 -6.12 -26.54
C LYS A 238 7.86 -6.55 -26.61
N GLU A 239 7.27 -6.43 -27.80
CA GLU A 239 6.29 -7.42 -28.24
C GLU A 239 7.03 -8.48 -29.08
N PRO A 240 6.64 -9.76 -28.98
CA PRO A 240 7.13 -10.82 -29.87
C PRO A 240 6.74 -10.60 -31.33
#